data_AF-A0A2T3LJD1-F1
#
_entry.id   AF-A0A2T3LJD1-F1
#
_cell.length_a   1.000
_cell.length_b   1.000
_cell.length_c   1.000
_cell.angle_alpha   90.00
_cell.angle_beta   90.00
_cell.angle_gamma   90.00
#
_symmetry.space_group_name_H-M   'P 1'
#
loop_
_entity.id
_entity.type
_entity.pdbx_description
1 polymer ?
#
loop_
_entity_poly.entity_id
_entity_poly.type
_entity_poly.pdbx_seq_one_letter_code
_entity_poly.pdbx_strand_id
1 'polypeptide(L)'
;MNMIKQKLFGGMPYATFTFLLALYFTAIVNLPVYKALIGIFSQLETVKLGFVITIPLFFLACLNFLFSLFSWPKISKPFFIILLILSSMVSYAGFNYGVMFDYGMIANIIETDSSEASSYLSLYSAMWTLLMGVIPALLIYKLPIKPITNPITFITAKLVSMLISLVVVGLIAAVYYQDYASVGRNNSYLKKVIIPTQFIYSTIKYVKNTYFTTPQPYKQIGLDAKQSDAALAQAHTKPTLMIMVVGETARAQNYELNGYHRNTTPYTRELDMISFQDVTACGTATAVSVPCMFANMNRDNFERSQADNQDNLLDIMQRANVSQLWKENDGGDKSVAKNITKIEIDRSRKDEMCNGSTCYDMALLENIDKDIADLNGNRMITLHLIGSHGPTYYQRYPSNKAIFQPDCPRADIENCSQEQIINSYDNTILYTDYVISQMIEKLQQLNEQYNTALVYISDHGESLGENGTYLHGIPYRFAPEYQTKVPLMVWMSPSFQQTKNIDYTCLKQAASKTGTYSHDNIFHSMLGVMDVSTEEYQAELDIFSQCRDKFATEVAKYNN
;
A
#
# COMPACT_ATOMS: atom_id res chain seq x y z
N MET A 1 55.66 16.60 17.28
CA MET A 1 54.79 15.40 17.47
C MET A 1 53.84 15.50 18.68
N ASN A 2 54.15 16.25 19.74
CA ASN A 2 53.25 16.45 20.90
C ASN A 2 52.09 17.44 20.68
N MET A 3 52.24 18.49 19.87
CA MET A 3 51.13 19.43 19.56
C MET A 3 50.02 18.82 18.69
N ILE A 4 50.33 17.80 17.89
CA ILE A 4 49.35 17.12 17.03
C ILE A 4 48.52 16.13 17.87
N LYS A 5 49.16 15.39 18.80
CA LYS A 5 48.44 14.53 19.75
C LYS A 5 47.55 15.35 20.69
N GLN A 6 47.98 16.50 21.19
CA GLN A 6 47.18 17.31 22.12
C GLN A 6 45.90 17.90 21.49
N LYS A 7 45.92 18.22 20.19
CA LYS A 7 44.71 18.61 19.43
C LYS A 7 43.75 17.43 19.15
N LEU A 8 44.26 16.20 19.13
CA LEU A 8 43.46 14.98 18.96
C LEU A 8 42.82 14.49 20.27
N PHE A 9 43.35 14.88 21.44
CA PHE A 9 42.84 14.45 22.77
C PHE A 9 41.90 15.45 23.46
N GLY A 10 41.84 16.71 23.01
CA GLY A 10 40.81 17.64 23.47
C GLY A 10 39.55 17.46 22.65
N GLY A 11 38.69 16.49 23.01
CA GLY A 11 37.50 16.04 22.26
C GLY A 11 36.63 17.11 21.59
N MET A 12 35.64 16.73 20.81
CA MET A 12 34.82 17.70 20.08
C MET A 12 33.82 18.44 21.01
N PRO A 13 33.66 19.78 20.92
CA PRO A 13 32.58 20.48 21.60
C PRO A 13 31.21 20.03 21.08
N TYR A 14 30.19 20.01 21.96
CA TYR A 14 28.82 19.61 21.58
C TYR A 14 28.24 20.43 20.42
N ALA A 15 28.46 21.74 20.39
CA ALA A 15 27.98 22.60 19.29
C ALA A 15 28.60 22.22 17.93
N THR A 16 29.90 21.92 17.90
CA THR A 16 30.59 21.45 16.68
C THR A 16 30.10 20.07 16.27
N PHE A 17 29.91 19.17 17.22
CA PHE A 17 29.36 17.83 16.98
C PHE A 17 27.97 17.91 16.35
N THR A 18 27.07 18.72 16.93
CA THR A 18 25.73 18.95 16.41
C THR A 18 25.75 19.57 15.02
N PHE A 19 26.61 20.56 14.78
CA PHE A 19 26.72 21.20 13.48
C PHE A 19 27.20 20.23 12.40
N LEU A 20 28.20 19.39 12.67
CA LEU A 20 28.67 18.38 11.73
C LEU A 20 27.62 17.31 11.43
N LEU A 21 26.83 16.92 12.43
CA LEU A 21 25.68 16.04 12.22
C LEU A 21 24.62 16.69 11.33
N ALA A 22 24.25 17.94 11.61
CA ALA A 22 23.29 18.67 10.79
C ALA A 22 23.79 18.80 9.35
N LEU A 23 25.08 19.11 9.16
CA LEU A 23 25.72 19.17 7.85
C LEU A 23 25.67 17.84 7.12
N TYR A 24 25.94 16.73 7.81
CA TYR A 24 25.85 15.39 7.23
C TYR A 24 24.42 15.06 6.81
N PHE A 25 23.43 15.35 7.65
CA PHE A 25 22.03 15.12 7.33
C PHE A 25 21.56 16.00 6.17
N THR A 26 21.96 17.26 6.13
CA THR A 26 21.69 18.17 5.02
C THR A 26 22.30 17.63 3.74
N ALA A 27 23.61 17.35 3.71
CA ALA A 27 24.32 17.07 2.47
C ALA A 27 24.12 15.64 1.94
N ILE A 28 24.01 14.65 2.83
CA ILE A 28 24.05 13.22 2.46
C ILE A 28 22.69 12.55 2.69
N VAL A 29 22.12 12.67 3.89
CA VAL A 29 20.89 11.94 4.23
C VAL A 29 19.67 12.49 3.46
N ASN A 30 19.63 13.79 3.19
CA ASN A 30 18.51 14.43 2.47
C ASN A 30 18.68 14.45 0.94
N LEU A 31 19.52 13.58 0.36
CA LEU A 31 19.58 13.38 -1.10
C LEU A 31 18.21 13.18 -1.77
N PRO A 32 17.22 12.45 -1.18
CA PRO A 32 15.87 12.34 -1.75
C PRO A 32 15.19 13.70 -1.96
N VAL A 33 15.35 14.63 -1.02
CA VAL A 33 14.74 15.97 -1.11
C VAL A 33 15.34 16.75 -2.28
N TYR A 34 16.65 16.68 -2.48
CA TYR A 34 17.30 17.36 -3.60
C TYR A 34 16.90 16.75 -4.95
N LYS A 35 16.76 15.42 -5.04
CA LYS A 35 16.24 14.75 -6.23
C LYS A 35 14.84 15.29 -6.60
N ALA A 36 13.94 15.40 -5.60
CA ALA A 36 12.60 15.97 -5.81
C ALA A 36 12.65 17.45 -6.23
N LEU A 37 13.50 18.26 -5.60
CA LEU A 37 13.65 19.68 -5.93
C LEU A 37 14.21 19.91 -7.33
N ILE A 38 15.17 19.09 -7.79
CA ILE A 38 15.70 19.14 -9.15
C ILE A 38 14.57 18.88 -10.16
N GLY A 39 13.73 17.87 -9.90
CA GLY A 39 12.54 17.61 -10.71
C GLY A 39 11.61 18.82 -10.80
N ILE A 40 11.29 19.45 -9.67
CA ILE A 40 10.46 20.66 -9.64
C ILE A 40 11.09 21.81 -10.42
N PHE A 41 12.39 22.07 -10.21
CA PHE A 41 13.08 23.19 -10.86
C PHE A 41 13.23 23.00 -12.36
N SER A 42 13.33 21.76 -12.84
CA SER A 42 13.38 21.47 -14.28
C SER A 42 12.09 21.83 -15.03
N GLN A 43 10.97 21.98 -14.31
CA GLN A 43 9.66 22.33 -14.88
C GLN A 43 9.34 23.83 -14.79
N LEU A 44 10.17 24.63 -14.12
CA LEU A 44 9.96 26.07 -13.97
C LEU A 44 10.72 26.82 -15.06
N GLU A 45 10.06 27.77 -15.73
CA GLU A 45 10.68 28.58 -16.79
C GLU A 45 11.85 29.43 -16.27
N THR A 46 11.74 29.93 -15.03
CA THR A 46 12.80 30.71 -14.38
C THR A 46 12.95 30.30 -12.91
N VAL A 47 14.19 30.08 -12.49
CA VAL A 47 14.53 29.79 -11.09
C VAL A 47 15.67 30.71 -10.67
N LYS A 48 15.46 31.47 -9.59
CA LYS A 48 16.49 32.35 -9.04
C LYS A 48 17.62 31.49 -8.47
N LEU A 49 18.83 31.63 -9.02
CA LEU A 49 20.00 30.89 -8.54
C LEU A 49 20.26 31.08 -7.04
N GLY A 50 20.06 32.30 -6.53
CA GLY A 50 20.20 32.59 -5.10
C GLY A 50 19.21 31.83 -4.21
N PHE A 51 17.97 31.60 -4.68
CA PHE A 51 17.01 30.75 -3.96
C PHE A 51 17.53 29.31 -3.86
N VAL A 52 18.00 28.73 -4.96
CA VAL A 52 18.53 27.35 -4.99
C VAL A 52 19.72 27.18 -4.03
N ILE A 53 20.67 28.12 -4.04
CA ILE A 53 21.84 28.10 -3.16
C ILE A 53 21.44 28.20 -1.67
N THR A 54 20.34 28.90 -1.36
CA THR A 54 19.89 29.03 0.04
C THR A 54 19.24 27.77 0.59
N ILE A 55 18.82 26.81 -0.24
CA ILE A 55 18.09 25.62 0.24
C ILE A 55 18.94 24.73 1.16
N PRO A 56 20.17 24.32 0.78
CA PRO A 56 21.05 23.61 1.70
C PRO A 56 21.35 24.42 2.98
N LEU A 57 21.52 25.74 2.87
CA LEU A 57 21.77 26.60 4.03
C LEU A 57 20.56 26.67 4.98
N PHE A 58 19.35 26.73 4.42
CA PHE A 58 18.10 26.68 5.17
C PHE A 58 17.96 25.34 5.90
N PHE A 59 18.15 24.22 5.20
CA PHE A 59 18.09 22.90 5.82
C PHE A 59 19.15 22.72 6.90
N LEU A 60 20.39 23.17 6.66
CA LEU A 60 21.47 23.12 7.66
C LEU A 60 21.10 23.93 8.90
N ALA A 61 20.55 25.14 8.73
CA ALA A 61 20.14 25.99 9.84
C ALA A 61 18.99 25.35 10.65
N CYS A 62 17.95 24.85 9.97
CA CYS A 62 16.82 24.17 10.62
C CYS A 62 17.25 22.89 11.35
N LEU A 63 18.03 22.02 10.71
CA LEU A 63 18.50 20.77 11.32
C LEU A 63 19.50 21.04 12.46
N ASN A 64 20.38 22.04 12.33
CA ASN A 64 21.27 22.42 13.44
C ASN A 64 20.49 22.92 14.64
N PHE A 65 19.44 23.71 14.43
CA PHE A 65 18.55 24.15 15.50
C PHE A 65 17.86 22.96 16.18
N LEU A 66 17.24 22.06 15.39
CA LEU A 66 16.54 20.89 15.91
C LEU A 66 17.49 19.92 16.63
N PHE A 67 18.62 19.57 16.03
CA PHE A 67 19.61 18.66 16.63
C PHE A 67 20.26 19.27 17.87
N SER A 68 20.39 20.60 17.93
CA SER A 68 20.82 21.28 19.14
C SER A 68 19.90 20.93 20.29
N LEU A 69 18.57 20.94 20.11
CA LEU A 69 17.60 20.59 21.17
C LEU A 69 17.85 19.21 21.79
N PHE A 70 18.25 18.21 21.00
CA PHE A 70 18.46 16.83 21.44
C PHE A 70 19.92 16.52 21.82
N SER A 71 20.85 17.45 21.60
CA SER A 71 22.26 17.25 21.91
C SER A 71 22.54 17.50 23.41
N TRP A 72 22.47 16.43 24.20
CA TRP A 72 22.71 16.42 25.65
C TRP A 72 23.73 15.34 26.06
N PRO A 73 24.48 15.55 27.17
CA PRO A 73 25.37 14.53 27.71
C PRO A 73 24.71 13.18 27.91
N LYS A 74 25.43 12.10 27.59
CA LYS A 74 25.00 10.69 27.66
C LYS A 74 23.85 10.31 26.70
N ILE A 75 23.02 11.25 26.26
CA ILE A 75 21.88 11.00 25.36
C ILE A 75 22.28 11.18 23.88
N SER A 76 23.11 12.18 23.55
CA SER A 76 23.43 12.52 22.15
C SER A 76 23.88 11.32 21.33
N LYS A 77 24.88 10.57 21.83
CA LYS A 77 25.46 9.46 21.07
C LYS A 77 24.43 8.36 20.74
N PRO A 78 23.78 7.70 21.72
CA PRO A 78 22.82 6.65 21.41
C PRO A 78 21.66 7.16 20.54
N PHE A 79 21.15 8.36 20.82
CA PHE A 79 20.06 8.96 20.03
C PHE A 79 20.46 9.17 18.56
N PHE A 80 21.56 9.86 18.29
CA PHE A 80 21.98 10.16 16.92
C PHE A 80 22.49 8.93 16.16
N ILE A 81 23.02 7.90 16.85
CA ILE A 81 23.38 6.62 16.24
C ILE A 81 22.14 5.91 15.68
N ILE A 82 21.10 5.73 16.51
CA ILE A 82 19.85 5.09 16.09
C ILE A 82 19.20 5.91 14.98
N LEU A 83 19.09 7.23 15.19
CA LEU A 83 18.50 8.15 14.24
C LEU A 83 19.16 8.05 12.86
N LEU A 84 20.48 8.00 12.81
CA LEU A 84 21.25 7.97 11.58
C LEU A 84 21.08 6.66 10.80
N ILE A 85 21.08 5.52 11.50
CA ILE A 85 20.84 4.21 10.87
C ILE A 85 19.44 4.19 10.25
N LEU A 86 18.40 4.54 11.01
CA LEU A 86 17.03 4.59 10.50
C LEU A 86 16.91 5.59 9.33
N SER A 87 17.51 6.77 9.46
CA SER A 87 17.48 7.80 8.43
C SER A 87 18.17 7.37 7.14
N SER A 88 19.20 6.49 7.21
CA SER A 88 19.86 5.96 6.02
C SER A 88 18.97 4.97 5.25
N MET A 89 18.16 4.17 5.96
CA MET A 89 17.18 3.26 5.34
C MET A 89 16.03 4.06 4.69
N VAL A 90 15.52 5.07 5.39
CA VAL A 90 14.53 6.03 4.85
C VAL A 90 15.10 6.76 3.64
N SER A 91 16.37 7.18 3.69
CA SER A 91 17.05 7.82 2.57
C SER A 91 17.18 6.90 1.37
N TYR A 92 17.47 5.61 1.58
CA TYR A 92 17.56 4.63 0.50
C TYR A 92 16.21 4.50 -0.22
N ALA A 93 15.14 4.24 0.54
CA ALA A 93 13.80 4.06 -0.02
C ALA A 93 13.28 5.35 -0.68
N GLY A 94 13.48 6.50 -0.06
CA GLY A 94 13.10 7.79 -0.63
C GLY A 94 13.89 8.14 -1.90
N PHE A 95 15.17 7.77 -1.99
CA PHE A 95 16.00 8.10 -3.14
C PHE A 95 15.75 7.17 -4.32
N ASN A 96 15.71 5.85 -4.08
CA ASN A 96 15.64 4.84 -5.14
C ASN A 96 14.20 4.52 -5.54
N TYR A 97 13.26 4.49 -4.59
CA TYR A 97 11.86 4.14 -4.85
C TYR A 97 10.89 5.33 -4.88
N GLY A 98 11.30 6.49 -4.35
CA GLY A 98 10.40 7.66 -4.25
C GLY A 98 9.41 7.55 -3.08
N VAL A 99 9.64 6.63 -2.15
CA VAL A 99 8.76 6.38 -0.99
C VAL A 99 8.67 7.60 -0.08
N MET A 100 7.45 7.91 0.37
CA MET A 100 7.17 8.97 1.34
C MET A 100 6.75 8.36 2.68
N PHE A 101 7.48 8.66 3.75
CA PHE A 101 7.26 8.07 5.09
C PHE A 101 6.19 8.82 5.88
N ASP A 102 4.98 8.88 5.34
CA ASP A 102 3.83 9.43 6.04
C ASP A 102 3.16 8.41 6.99
N TYR A 103 2.01 8.75 7.56
CA TYR A 103 1.33 7.86 8.49
C TYR A 103 0.99 6.49 7.87
N GLY A 104 0.53 6.48 6.61
CA GLY A 104 0.13 5.25 5.92
C GLY A 104 1.33 4.34 5.70
N MET A 105 2.45 4.89 5.24
CA MET A 105 3.68 4.11 5.05
C MET A 105 4.22 3.53 6.37
N ILE A 106 4.11 4.26 7.50
CA ILE A 106 4.46 3.70 8.81
C ILE A 106 3.51 2.56 9.21
N ALA A 107 2.21 2.69 8.93
CA ALA A 107 1.25 1.63 9.18
C ALA A 107 1.58 0.37 8.35
N ASN A 108 1.87 0.54 7.05
CA ASN A 108 2.31 -0.56 6.18
C ASN A 108 3.50 -1.30 6.79
N ILE A 109 4.60 -0.59 7.11
CA ILE A 109 5.82 -1.19 7.70
C ILE A 109 5.53 -1.98 8.98
N ILE A 110 4.55 -1.57 9.78
CA ILE A 110 4.21 -2.22 11.06
C ILE A 110 3.27 -3.42 10.83
N GLU A 111 2.40 -3.37 9.82
CA GLU A 111 1.46 -4.44 9.46
C GLU A 111 2.06 -5.50 8.52
N THR A 112 3.20 -5.18 7.89
CA THR A 112 4.00 -6.06 7.03
C THR A 112 4.50 -7.31 7.76
N ASP A 113 4.54 -8.45 7.06
CA ASP A 113 5.10 -9.71 7.58
C ASP A 113 6.61 -9.87 7.30
N SER A 114 7.25 -10.90 7.89
CA SER A 114 8.70 -11.11 7.75
C SER A 114 9.17 -11.36 6.32
N SER A 115 8.37 -12.06 5.51
CA SER A 115 8.69 -12.34 4.11
C SER A 115 8.63 -11.05 3.29
N GLU A 116 7.58 -10.25 3.47
CA GLU A 116 7.43 -8.96 2.81
C GLU A 116 8.55 -7.98 3.23
N ALA A 117 8.87 -7.86 4.53
CA ALA A 117 9.98 -7.02 4.99
C ALA A 117 11.35 -7.46 4.42
N SER A 118 11.60 -8.76 4.36
CA SER A 118 12.85 -9.29 3.81
C SER A 118 12.99 -9.09 2.31
N SER A 119 11.88 -8.94 1.58
CA SER A 119 11.86 -8.73 0.13
C SER A 119 12.49 -7.40 -0.31
N TYR A 120 12.57 -6.41 0.59
CA TYR A 120 13.23 -5.12 0.35
C TYR A 120 14.74 -5.15 0.63
N LEU A 121 15.28 -6.24 1.17
CA LEU A 121 16.70 -6.40 1.44
C LEU A 121 17.44 -6.83 0.17
N SER A 122 18.41 -6.03 -0.25
CA SER A 122 19.31 -6.31 -1.35
C SER A 122 20.74 -5.98 -0.92
N LEU A 123 21.73 -6.47 -1.68
CA LEU A 123 23.12 -6.09 -1.43
C LEU A 123 23.30 -4.57 -1.55
N TYR A 124 22.58 -3.93 -2.48
CA TYR A 124 22.63 -2.50 -2.70
C TYR A 124 22.01 -1.71 -1.52
N SER A 125 20.85 -2.11 -1.02
CA SER A 125 20.22 -1.46 0.15
C SER A 125 21.05 -1.65 1.43
N ALA A 126 21.67 -2.82 1.60
CA ALA A 126 22.62 -3.11 2.68
C ALA A 126 23.88 -2.24 2.58
N MET A 127 24.46 -2.09 1.39
CA MET A 127 25.63 -1.22 1.17
C MET A 127 25.29 0.25 1.40
N TRP A 128 24.13 0.73 0.96
CA TRP A 128 23.68 2.10 1.21
C TRP A 128 23.56 2.37 2.72
N THR A 129 22.88 1.48 3.45
CA THR A 129 22.72 1.58 4.91
C THR A 129 24.05 1.48 5.64
N LEU A 130 24.97 0.62 5.18
CA LEU A 130 26.30 0.49 5.74
C LEU A 130 27.12 1.79 5.57
N LEU A 131 27.18 2.32 4.36
CA LEU A 131 28.02 3.48 4.02
C LEU A 131 27.45 4.80 4.56
N MET A 132 26.13 5.00 4.50
CA MET A 132 25.48 6.25 4.91
C MET A 132 24.96 6.25 6.35
N GLY A 133 24.75 5.08 6.95
CA GLY A 133 24.23 4.92 8.30
C GLY A 133 25.28 4.38 9.27
N VAL A 134 25.68 3.12 9.07
CA VAL A 134 26.47 2.36 10.05
C VAL A 134 27.89 2.91 10.21
N ILE A 135 28.62 3.18 9.12
CA ILE A 135 29.98 3.73 9.19
C ILE A 135 29.97 5.10 9.91
N PRO A 136 29.15 6.08 9.50
CA PRO A 136 28.99 7.34 10.25
C PRO A 136 28.58 7.14 11.71
N ALA A 137 27.70 6.18 12.01
CA ALA A 137 27.30 5.87 13.38
C ALA A 137 28.47 5.34 14.23
N LEU A 138 29.33 4.49 13.66
CA LEU A 138 30.57 4.04 14.31
C LEU A 138 31.56 5.19 14.54
N LEU A 139 31.62 6.15 13.62
CA LEU A 139 32.41 7.38 13.82
C LEU A 139 31.87 8.19 15.00
N ILE A 140 30.56 8.38 15.11
CA ILE A 140 29.90 9.05 16.26
C ILE A 140 30.21 8.32 17.57
N TYR A 141 30.13 6.98 17.57
CA TYR A 141 30.44 6.17 18.73
C TYR A 141 31.88 6.40 19.21
N LYS A 142 32.85 6.35 18.29
CA LYS A 142 34.29 6.52 18.58
C LYS A 142 34.71 7.96 18.88
N LEU A 143 33.94 8.96 18.44
CA LEU A 143 34.29 10.38 18.58
C LEU A 143 34.31 10.79 20.07
N PRO A 144 35.46 11.24 20.63
CA PRO A 144 35.48 11.77 21.99
C PRO A 144 34.79 13.14 22.02
N ILE A 145 33.76 13.31 22.86
CA ILE A 145 33.07 14.59 23.07
C ILE A 145 33.64 15.23 24.35
N LYS A 146 33.90 16.54 24.36
CA LYS A 146 34.43 17.20 25.57
C LYS A 146 33.45 17.05 26.73
N PRO A 147 33.91 16.66 27.94
CA PRO A 147 33.07 16.69 29.12
C PRO A 147 32.65 18.13 29.41
N ILE A 148 31.43 18.30 29.94
CA ILE A 148 30.95 19.61 30.34
C ILE A 148 31.67 20.01 31.63
N THR A 149 32.54 21.00 31.54
CA THR A 149 33.24 21.60 32.69
C THR A 149 32.48 22.78 33.27
N ASN A 150 31.75 23.54 32.44
CA ASN A 150 30.89 24.64 32.86
C ASN A 150 29.52 24.54 32.17
N PRO A 151 28.43 24.27 32.92
CA PRO A 151 27.08 24.19 32.37
C PRO A 151 26.63 25.47 31.68
N ILE A 152 27.02 26.64 32.20
CA ILE A 152 26.66 27.94 31.61
C ILE A 152 27.28 28.06 30.22
N THR A 153 28.58 27.83 30.08
CA THR A 153 29.27 27.89 28.78
C THR A 153 28.67 26.90 27.78
N PHE A 154 28.28 25.70 28.23
CA PHE A 154 27.60 24.72 27.39
C PHE A 154 26.24 25.21 26.90
N ILE A 155 25.39 25.70 27.81
CA ILE A 155 24.06 26.23 27.47
C ILE A 155 24.19 27.46 26.58
N THR A 156 25.07 28.41 26.90
CA THR A 156 25.32 29.61 26.09
C THR A 156 25.78 29.24 24.69
N ALA A 157 26.72 28.31 24.52
CA ALA A 157 27.17 27.88 23.20
C ALA A 157 26.03 27.25 22.37
N LYS A 158 25.16 26.45 23.00
CA LYS A 158 23.97 25.87 22.38
C LYS A 158 22.96 26.94 21.98
N LEU A 159 22.64 27.88 22.87
CA LEU A 159 21.72 28.99 22.60
C LEU A 159 22.25 29.91 21.51
N VAL A 160 23.55 30.21 21.50
CA VAL A 160 24.19 31.01 20.43
C VAL A 160 24.11 30.26 19.10
N SER A 161 24.39 28.96 19.06
CA SER A 161 24.25 28.17 17.83
C SER A 161 22.81 28.16 17.31
N MET A 162 21.83 27.98 18.20
CA MET A 162 20.40 28.05 17.85
C MET A 162 19.99 29.44 17.37
N LEU A 163 20.48 30.51 18.01
CA LEU A 163 20.21 31.89 17.61
C LEU A 163 20.79 32.18 16.22
N ILE A 164 22.03 31.75 15.94
CA ILE A 164 22.64 31.87 14.61
C ILE A 164 21.78 31.15 13.57
N SER A 165 21.34 29.93 13.85
CA SER A 165 20.42 29.19 12.96
C SER A 165 19.12 29.98 12.69
N LEU A 166 18.51 30.58 13.72
CA LEU A 166 17.30 31.39 13.56
C LEU A 166 17.56 32.67 12.74
N VAL A 167 18.69 33.34 12.95
CA VAL A 167 19.08 34.51 12.16
C VAL A 167 19.27 34.14 10.69
N VAL A 168 19.94 33.02 10.39
CA VAL A 168 20.12 32.53 9.02
C VAL A 168 18.75 32.24 8.38
N VAL A 169 17.85 31.54 9.08
CA VAL A 169 16.49 31.28 8.60
C VAL A 169 15.73 32.57 8.35
N GLY A 170 15.81 33.54 9.27
CA GLY A 170 15.17 34.85 9.15
C GLY A 170 15.68 35.66 7.95
N LEU A 171 17.00 35.66 7.70
CA LEU A 171 17.60 36.32 6.55
C LEU A 171 17.17 35.67 5.23
N ILE A 172 17.16 34.33 5.16
CA ILE A 172 16.67 33.61 3.98
C ILE A 172 15.20 33.91 3.74
N ALA A 173 14.37 33.88 4.79
CA ALA A 173 12.95 34.20 4.70
C ALA A 173 12.72 35.65 4.23
N ALA A 174 13.48 36.63 4.76
CA ALA A 174 13.34 38.03 4.35
C ALA A 174 13.57 38.24 2.85
N VAL A 175 14.44 37.44 2.21
CA VAL A 175 14.79 37.59 0.79
C VAL A 175 13.97 36.65 -0.12
N TYR A 176 13.70 35.42 0.32
CA TYR A 176 13.16 34.35 -0.54
C TYR A 176 11.84 33.73 -0.04
N TYR A 177 11.14 34.33 0.94
CA TYR A 177 9.90 33.78 1.49
C TYR A 177 8.87 33.41 0.43
N GLN A 178 8.66 34.26 -0.59
CA GLN A 178 7.68 33.98 -1.66
C GLN A 178 8.05 32.74 -2.48
N ASP A 179 9.34 32.55 -2.77
CA ASP A 179 9.83 31.39 -3.52
C ASP A 179 9.65 30.09 -2.70
N TYR A 180 10.03 30.10 -1.41
CA TYR A 180 9.80 28.96 -0.50
C TYR A 180 8.31 28.67 -0.28
N ALA A 181 7.48 29.71 -0.09
CA ALA A 181 6.04 29.56 0.10
C ALA A 181 5.34 29.05 -1.16
N SER A 182 5.77 29.50 -2.34
CA SER A 182 5.26 29.01 -3.62
C SER A 182 5.60 27.52 -3.82
N VAL A 183 6.89 27.16 -3.73
CA VAL A 183 7.34 25.77 -3.88
C VAL A 183 6.68 24.86 -2.84
N GLY A 184 6.65 25.28 -1.57
CA GLY A 184 6.07 24.49 -0.48
C GLY A 184 4.55 24.35 -0.52
N ARG A 185 3.81 25.32 -1.08
CA ARG A 185 2.35 25.19 -1.29
C ARG A 185 2.03 24.31 -2.48
N ASN A 186 2.69 24.53 -3.61
CA ASN A 186 2.44 23.80 -4.85
C ASN A 186 2.95 22.34 -4.77
N ASN A 187 3.98 22.10 -3.94
CA ASN A 187 4.59 20.79 -3.75
C ASN A 187 4.55 20.38 -2.28
N SER A 188 3.35 20.41 -1.68
CA SER A 188 3.16 20.11 -0.25
C SER A 188 3.67 18.73 0.17
N TYR A 189 3.78 17.78 -0.77
CA TYR A 189 4.39 16.46 -0.56
C TYR A 189 5.88 16.54 -0.16
N LEU A 190 6.62 17.60 -0.51
CA LEU A 190 8.04 17.74 -0.16
C LEU A 190 8.29 17.62 1.34
N LYS A 191 7.35 18.10 2.17
CA LYS A 191 7.44 17.96 3.63
C LYS A 191 7.54 16.50 4.07
N LYS A 192 6.89 15.60 3.31
CA LYS A 192 6.87 14.16 3.59
C LYS A 192 8.17 13.44 3.21
N VAL A 193 9.04 14.09 2.43
CA VAL A 193 10.33 13.56 1.97
C VAL A 193 11.48 13.96 2.91
N ILE A 194 11.28 14.97 3.77
CA ILE A 194 12.34 15.52 4.63
C ILE A 194 12.72 14.54 5.75
N ILE A 195 14.03 14.25 5.83
CA ILE A 195 14.61 13.33 6.80
C ILE A 195 15.39 14.15 7.87
N PRO A 196 15.22 13.87 9.17
CA PRO A 196 14.43 12.79 9.76
C PRO A 196 13.02 13.20 10.23
N THR A 197 12.64 14.46 9.99
CA THR A 197 11.48 15.06 10.68
C THR A 197 10.16 14.37 10.36
N GLN A 198 9.93 14.00 9.10
CA GLN A 198 8.65 13.40 8.72
C GLN A 198 8.48 12.01 9.33
N PHE A 199 9.42 11.08 9.09
CA PHE A 199 9.20 9.69 9.50
C PHE A 199 9.08 9.58 11.04
N ILE A 200 9.80 10.41 11.79
CA ILE A 200 9.66 10.51 13.26
C ILE A 200 8.25 11.00 13.62
N TYR A 201 7.79 12.10 13.01
CA TYR A 201 6.45 12.63 13.26
C TYR A 201 5.37 11.59 12.96
N SER A 202 5.46 10.92 11.80
CA SER A 202 4.54 9.86 11.40
C SER A 202 4.56 8.69 12.40
N THR A 203 5.75 8.27 12.86
CA THR A 203 5.91 7.19 13.84
C THR A 203 5.30 7.55 15.19
N ILE A 204 5.58 8.76 15.71
CA ILE A 204 4.99 9.23 16.96
C ILE A 204 3.46 9.33 16.83
N LYS A 205 2.97 9.83 15.70
CA LYS A 205 1.53 9.91 15.42
C LYS A 205 0.88 8.53 15.40
N TYR A 206 1.50 7.55 14.74
CA TYR A 206 1.05 6.16 14.73
C TYR A 206 1.00 5.58 16.13
N VAL A 207 2.11 5.64 16.87
CA VAL A 207 2.18 5.11 18.25
C VAL A 207 1.13 5.76 19.15
N LYS A 208 0.95 7.09 19.06
CA LYS A 208 -0.09 7.81 19.80
C LYS A 208 -1.48 7.29 19.44
N ASN A 209 -1.78 7.18 18.15
CA ASN A 209 -3.09 6.77 17.67
C ASN A 209 -3.42 5.33 18.09
N THR A 210 -2.47 4.41 17.93
CA THR A 210 -2.66 2.97 18.19
C THR A 210 -2.67 2.62 19.67
N TYR A 211 -1.77 3.20 20.48
CA TYR A 211 -1.55 2.74 21.87
C TYR A 211 -2.03 3.71 22.95
N PHE A 212 -2.23 4.99 22.63
CA PHE A 212 -2.57 6.03 23.61
C PHE A 212 -3.94 6.68 23.36
N THR A 213 -4.65 6.29 22.31
CA THR A 213 -6.02 6.76 22.07
C THR A 213 -7.00 5.78 22.68
N THR A 214 -8.08 6.29 23.28
CA THR A 214 -9.17 5.46 23.78
C THR A 214 -9.73 4.60 22.62
N PRO A 215 -9.80 3.27 22.76
CA PRO A 215 -10.41 2.41 21.75
C PRO A 215 -11.84 2.85 21.46
N GLN A 216 -12.19 2.93 20.19
CA GLN A 216 -13.57 3.18 19.77
C GLN A 216 -14.45 2.00 20.21
N PRO A 217 -15.69 2.23 20.68
CA PRO A 217 -16.60 1.14 20.96
C PRO A 217 -16.93 0.40 19.66
N TYR A 218 -17.00 -0.93 19.74
CA TYR A 218 -17.36 -1.75 18.59
C TYR A 218 -18.82 -1.47 18.16
N LYS A 219 -19.03 -1.12 16.90
CA LYS A 219 -20.35 -0.83 16.32
C LYS A 219 -20.82 -2.01 15.47
N GLN A 220 -21.89 -2.66 15.89
CA GLN A 220 -22.57 -3.64 15.05
C GLN A 220 -23.47 -2.94 14.04
N ILE A 221 -23.43 -3.38 12.78
CA ILE A 221 -24.28 -2.88 11.70
C ILE A 221 -24.89 -4.03 10.89
N GLY A 222 -25.97 -3.75 10.17
CA GLY A 222 -26.69 -4.76 9.40
C GLY A 222 -27.23 -5.89 10.28
N LEU A 223 -27.76 -5.56 11.46
CA LEU A 223 -28.35 -6.54 12.39
C LEU A 223 -29.64 -7.17 11.83
N ASP A 224 -30.26 -6.49 10.88
CA ASP A 224 -31.45 -6.89 10.13
C ASP A 224 -31.13 -7.80 8.92
N ALA A 225 -29.84 -8.03 8.65
CA ALA A 225 -29.37 -8.72 7.45
C ALA A 225 -29.92 -10.15 7.33
N LYS A 226 -30.59 -10.41 6.21
CA LYS A 226 -31.18 -11.71 5.88
C LYS A 226 -31.14 -11.96 4.38
N GLN A 227 -30.97 -13.22 3.99
CA GLN A 227 -31.20 -13.62 2.60
C GLN A 227 -32.70 -13.58 2.29
N SER A 228 -33.05 -13.29 1.02
CA SER A 228 -34.44 -13.36 0.57
C SER A 228 -34.98 -14.80 0.63
N ASP A 229 -36.30 -14.94 0.82
CA ASP A 229 -36.96 -16.26 0.82
C ASP A 229 -36.71 -17.02 -0.49
N ALA A 230 -36.67 -16.30 -1.62
CA ALA A 230 -36.34 -16.86 -2.93
C ALA A 230 -34.91 -17.42 -2.97
N ALA A 231 -33.92 -16.70 -2.41
CA ALA A 231 -32.54 -17.15 -2.36
C ALA A 231 -32.35 -18.38 -1.44
N LEU A 232 -33.08 -18.44 -0.33
CA LEU A 232 -33.07 -19.60 0.58
C LEU A 232 -33.76 -20.82 -0.06
N ALA A 233 -34.91 -20.62 -0.71
CA ALA A 233 -35.60 -21.68 -1.45
C ALA A 233 -34.71 -22.26 -2.56
N GLN A 234 -34.02 -21.38 -3.30
CA GLN A 234 -33.08 -21.79 -4.34
C GLN A 234 -31.87 -22.55 -3.79
N ALA A 235 -31.38 -22.19 -2.59
CA ALA A 235 -30.26 -22.88 -1.98
C ALA A 235 -30.54 -24.36 -1.65
N HIS A 236 -31.80 -24.76 -1.52
CA HIS A 236 -32.19 -26.16 -1.32
C HIS A 236 -32.05 -27.03 -2.58
N THR A 237 -32.18 -26.44 -3.77
CA THR A 237 -32.08 -27.18 -5.03
C THR A 237 -30.69 -27.05 -5.65
N LYS A 238 -30.18 -25.82 -5.75
CA LYS A 238 -28.87 -25.51 -6.34
C LYS A 238 -28.31 -24.21 -5.74
N PRO A 239 -27.49 -24.29 -4.68
CA PRO A 239 -26.99 -23.11 -4.00
C PRO A 239 -26.04 -22.26 -4.85
N THR A 240 -25.92 -20.98 -4.50
CA THR A 240 -24.91 -20.09 -5.06
C THR A 240 -23.54 -20.38 -4.45
N LEU A 241 -22.52 -20.47 -5.31
CA LEU A 241 -21.10 -20.51 -4.93
C LEU A 241 -20.39 -19.36 -5.63
N MET A 242 -19.97 -18.36 -4.86
CA MET A 242 -19.20 -17.23 -5.37
C MET A 242 -17.74 -17.32 -4.90
N ILE A 243 -16.80 -17.07 -5.80
CA ILE A 243 -15.40 -16.81 -5.44
C ILE A 243 -15.14 -15.31 -5.59
N MET A 244 -14.78 -14.65 -4.49
CA MET A 244 -14.26 -13.29 -4.50
C MET A 244 -12.73 -13.36 -4.46
N VAL A 245 -12.07 -12.82 -5.47
CA VAL A 245 -10.61 -12.78 -5.55
C VAL A 245 -10.16 -11.36 -5.27
N VAL A 246 -9.45 -11.19 -4.17
CA VAL A 246 -8.77 -9.94 -3.82
C VAL A 246 -7.36 -10.05 -4.38
N GLY A 247 -7.09 -9.32 -5.46
CA GLY A 247 -5.77 -9.21 -6.07
C GLY A 247 -4.90 -8.20 -5.32
N GLU A 248 -3.59 -8.30 -5.56
CA GLU A 248 -2.58 -7.45 -4.94
C GLU A 248 -1.75 -6.75 -6.02
N THR A 249 -1.59 -5.42 -5.89
CA THR A 249 -0.66 -4.59 -6.69
C THR A 249 -0.94 -4.54 -8.21
N ALA A 250 -1.97 -5.21 -8.72
CA ALA A 250 -2.29 -5.25 -10.14
C ALA A 250 -2.95 -3.94 -10.64
N ARG A 251 -2.40 -3.31 -11.68
CA ARG A 251 -2.88 -2.03 -12.23
C ARG A 251 -3.62 -2.21 -13.55
N ALA A 252 -4.68 -1.45 -13.76
CA ALA A 252 -5.56 -1.60 -14.94
C ALA A 252 -4.83 -1.42 -16.27
N GLN A 253 -3.79 -0.58 -16.31
CA GLN A 253 -3.06 -0.20 -17.52
C GLN A 253 -2.25 -1.34 -18.16
N ASN A 254 -2.05 -2.46 -17.43
CA ASN A 254 -1.31 -3.63 -17.93
C ASN A 254 -2.24 -4.84 -18.17
N TYR A 255 -3.55 -4.64 -18.15
CA TYR A 255 -4.54 -5.66 -18.52
C TYR A 255 -4.95 -5.51 -19.98
N GLU A 256 -4.74 -6.55 -20.79
CA GLU A 256 -5.15 -6.54 -22.19
C GLU A 256 -6.67 -6.37 -22.35
N LEU A 257 -7.47 -6.99 -21.47
CA LEU A 257 -8.93 -6.81 -21.43
C LEU A 257 -9.37 -5.36 -21.14
N ASN A 258 -8.45 -4.49 -20.69
CA ASN A 258 -8.65 -3.04 -20.51
C ASN A 258 -7.92 -2.21 -21.58
N GLY A 259 -7.51 -2.82 -22.69
CA GLY A 259 -6.89 -2.14 -23.83
C GLY A 259 -5.36 -2.11 -23.81
N TYR A 260 -4.70 -2.84 -22.91
CA TYR A 260 -3.24 -2.99 -22.97
C TYR A 260 -2.81 -3.74 -24.24
N HIS A 261 -1.67 -3.35 -24.80
CA HIS A 261 -1.23 -3.82 -26.12
C HIS A 261 -0.55 -5.20 -26.10
N ARG A 262 -0.08 -5.67 -24.93
CA ARG A 262 0.53 -7.01 -24.78
C ARG A 262 -0.52 -8.01 -24.33
N ASN A 263 -0.35 -9.26 -24.75
CA ASN A 263 -1.25 -10.35 -24.43
C ASN A 263 -1.07 -10.85 -22.98
N THR A 264 -1.43 -10.03 -22.00
CA THR A 264 -1.27 -10.31 -20.55
C THR A 264 -2.44 -11.08 -19.96
N THR A 265 -3.57 -11.19 -20.67
CA THR A 265 -4.74 -11.95 -20.21
C THR A 265 -5.25 -12.96 -21.26
N PRO A 266 -4.40 -13.86 -21.79
CA PRO A 266 -4.79 -14.85 -22.80
C PRO A 266 -5.78 -15.90 -22.30
N TYR A 267 -5.73 -16.27 -21.01
CA TYR A 267 -6.52 -17.37 -20.47
C TYR A 267 -7.96 -16.95 -20.17
N THR A 268 -8.19 -15.77 -19.57
CA THR A 268 -9.54 -15.32 -19.24
C THR A 268 -10.30 -14.70 -20.41
N ARG A 269 -9.59 -14.27 -21.46
CA ARG A 269 -10.21 -13.75 -22.70
C ARG A 269 -11.18 -14.76 -23.34
N GLU A 270 -10.81 -16.04 -23.35
CA GLU A 270 -11.62 -17.11 -23.95
C GLU A 270 -12.81 -17.56 -23.06
N LEU A 271 -12.95 -16.97 -21.85
CA LEU A 271 -13.95 -17.36 -20.85
C LEU A 271 -15.11 -16.36 -20.72
N ASP A 272 -15.27 -15.43 -21.68
CA ASP A 272 -16.31 -14.39 -21.70
C ASP A 272 -16.36 -13.51 -20.42
N MET A 273 -15.20 -13.34 -19.78
CA MET A 273 -15.04 -12.53 -18.59
C MET A 273 -15.32 -11.05 -18.88
N ILE A 274 -16.20 -10.41 -18.09
CA ILE A 274 -16.52 -8.99 -18.22
C ILE A 274 -15.45 -8.20 -17.49
N SER A 275 -14.74 -7.32 -18.20
CA SER A 275 -13.74 -6.42 -17.62
C SER A 275 -14.25 -4.98 -17.54
N PHE A 276 -14.23 -4.41 -16.35
CA PHE A 276 -14.61 -3.02 -16.10
C PHE A 276 -13.43 -2.11 -16.46
N GLN A 277 -13.67 -1.20 -17.41
CA GLN A 277 -12.60 -0.49 -18.12
C GLN A 277 -11.96 0.63 -17.29
N ASP A 278 -12.64 1.13 -16.25
CA ASP A 278 -12.13 2.22 -15.41
C ASP A 278 -12.64 2.08 -13.97
N VAL A 279 -11.82 1.49 -13.11
CA VAL A 279 -12.11 1.29 -11.68
C VAL A 279 -11.02 1.89 -10.82
N THR A 280 -11.43 2.58 -9.77
CA THR A 280 -10.51 3.28 -8.86
C THR A 280 -10.47 2.62 -7.48
N ALA A 281 -9.28 2.34 -6.97
CA ALA A 281 -9.06 1.81 -5.63
C ALA A 281 -9.39 2.84 -4.53
N CYS A 282 -9.72 2.36 -3.33
CA CYS A 282 -9.90 3.23 -2.17
C CYS A 282 -8.57 3.78 -1.64
N GLY A 283 -7.52 2.96 -1.65
CA GLY A 283 -6.17 3.31 -1.22
C GLY A 283 -5.12 3.06 -2.29
N THR A 284 -3.87 3.27 -1.90
CA THR A 284 -2.66 2.93 -2.69
C THR A 284 -1.79 1.93 -1.94
N ALA A 285 -2.36 1.25 -0.94
CA ALA A 285 -1.71 0.27 -0.10
C ALA A 285 -2.77 -0.69 0.45
N THR A 286 -2.42 -1.97 0.57
CA THR A 286 -3.29 -3.05 1.07
C THR A 286 -3.91 -2.71 2.43
N ALA A 287 -3.14 -2.11 3.34
CA ALA A 287 -3.58 -1.70 4.68
C ALA A 287 -4.68 -0.61 4.68
N VAL A 288 -4.95 0.03 3.54
CA VAL A 288 -6.08 0.97 3.36
C VAL A 288 -7.15 0.35 2.47
N SER A 289 -6.75 -0.17 1.30
CA SER A 289 -7.69 -0.63 0.28
C SER A 289 -8.53 -1.82 0.73
N VAL A 290 -7.91 -2.84 1.34
CA VAL A 290 -8.62 -4.06 1.76
C VAL A 290 -9.66 -3.75 2.84
N PRO A 291 -9.34 -3.10 3.98
CA PRO A 291 -10.38 -2.73 4.94
C PRO A 291 -11.45 -1.80 4.36
N CYS A 292 -11.09 -0.90 3.45
CA CYS A 292 -12.02 0.06 2.87
C CYS A 292 -13.06 -0.61 1.95
N MET A 293 -12.64 -1.48 1.03
CA MET A 293 -13.59 -2.11 0.09
C MET A 293 -14.59 -3.06 0.76
N PHE A 294 -14.27 -3.54 1.97
CA PHE A 294 -15.16 -4.37 2.78
C PHE A 294 -15.95 -3.57 3.83
N ALA A 295 -15.66 -2.29 4.04
CA ALA A 295 -16.38 -1.44 4.98
C ALA A 295 -17.64 -0.85 4.35
N ASN A 296 -18.65 -0.53 5.17
CA ASN A 296 -19.78 0.29 4.73
C ASN A 296 -19.41 1.80 4.73
N MET A 297 -18.36 2.14 3.99
CA MET A 297 -17.82 3.50 3.86
C MET A 297 -17.28 3.71 2.46
N ASN A 298 -17.39 4.94 1.97
CA ASN A 298 -16.77 5.33 0.71
C ASN A 298 -15.37 5.86 0.98
N ARG A 299 -14.52 5.89 -0.05
CA ARG A 299 -13.15 6.43 0.06
C ARG A 299 -13.08 7.81 0.71
N ASP A 300 -14.02 8.70 0.39
CA ASP A 300 -13.99 10.09 0.87
C ASP A 300 -14.29 10.24 2.37
N ASN A 301 -14.93 9.25 3.00
CA ASN A 301 -15.25 9.25 4.42
C ASN A 301 -14.67 8.05 5.18
N PHE A 302 -13.82 7.25 4.53
CA PHE A 302 -13.21 6.08 5.15
C PHE A 302 -12.28 6.47 6.30
N GLU A 303 -12.59 5.95 7.49
CA GLU A 303 -11.74 6.05 8.67
C GLU A 303 -11.35 4.66 9.16
N ARG A 304 -10.05 4.32 9.03
CA ARG A 304 -9.51 3.01 9.41
C ARG A 304 -9.91 2.59 10.84
N SER A 305 -9.79 3.51 11.80
CA SER A 305 -10.14 3.24 13.20
C SER A 305 -11.62 2.91 13.39
N GLN A 306 -12.52 3.48 12.58
CA GLN A 306 -13.93 3.15 12.65
C GLN A 306 -14.20 1.79 11.98
N ALA A 307 -13.63 1.55 10.80
CA ALA A 307 -13.78 0.29 10.08
C ALA A 307 -13.29 -0.93 10.89
N ASP A 308 -12.16 -0.80 11.59
CA ASP A 308 -11.65 -1.88 12.45
C ASP A 308 -12.58 -2.20 13.63
N ASN A 309 -13.33 -1.19 14.10
CA ASN A 309 -14.24 -1.27 15.24
C ASN A 309 -15.72 -1.28 14.79
N GLN A 310 -16.00 -1.80 13.60
CA GLN A 310 -17.35 -1.95 13.08
C GLN A 310 -17.48 -3.30 12.37
N ASP A 311 -18.71 -3.82 12.28
CA ASP A 311 -19.02 -4.93 11.37
C ASP A 311 -18.74 -4.52 9.92
N ASN A 312 -18.21 -5.45 9.13
CA ASN A 312 -17.94 -5.27 7.71
C ASN A 312 -18.83 -6.18 6.84
N LEU A 313 -18.57 -6.20 5.53
CA LEU A 313 -19.31 -7.03 4.56
C LEU A 313 -19.41 -8.50 5.00
N LEU A 314 -18.31 -9.09 5.47
CA LEU A 314 -18.25 -10.51 5.83
C LEU A 314 -19.09 -10.80 7.08
N ASP A 315 -19.09 -9.90 8.06
CA ASP A 315 -19.91 -10.02 9.28
C ASP A 315 -21.41 -10.00 8.93
N ILE A 316 -21.81 -9.09 8.03
CA ILE A 316 -23.20 -8.94 7.58
C ILE A 316 -23.63 -10.18 6.76
N MET A 317 -22.78 -10.66 5.86
CA MET A 317 -23.05 -11.88 5.10
C MET A 317 -23.19 -13.11 5.99
N GLN A 318 -22.34 -13.23 7.02
CA GLN A 318 -22.39 -14.34 7.98
C GLN A 318 -23.71 -14.33 8.74
N ARG A 319 -24.14 -13.14 9.20
CA ARG A 319 -25.44 -12.95 9.87
C ARG A 319 -26.61 -13.31 8.98
N ALA A 320 -26.51 -13.03 7.69
CA ALA A 320 -27.51 -13.41 6.69
C ALA A 320 -27.49 -14.92 6.34
N ASN A 321 -26.67 -15.74 7.00
CA ASN A 321 -26.46 -17.17 6.75
C ASN A 321 -25.81 -17.49 5.39
N VAL A 322 -24.95 -16.63 4.88
CA VAL A 322 -24.03 -16.97 3.78
C VAL A 322 -22.80 -17.64 4.39
N SER A 323 -22.53 -18.89 4.03
CA SER A 323 -21.35 -19.61 4.50
C SER A 323 -20.09 -19.03 3.88
N GLN A 324 -19.04 -18.80 4.68
CA GLN A 324 -17.86 -18.09 4.23
C GLN A 324 -16.55 -18.78 4.62
N LEU A 325 -15.54 -18.58 3.77
CA LEU A 325 -14.16 -18.97 4.00
C LEU A 325 -13.23 -17.91 3.40
N TRP A 326 -12.22 -17.50 4.16
CA TRP A 326 -11.10 -16.70 3.65
C TRP A 326 -9.85 -17.56 3.50
N LYS A 327 -9.22 -17.57 2.32
CA LYS A 327 -7.90 -18.16 2.11
C LYS A 327 -6.89 -17.05 1.80
N GLU A 328 -5.81 -17.04 2.57
CA GLU A 328 -4.85 -15.94 2.65
C GLU A 328 -3.49 -16.35 2.09
N ASN A 329 -2.99 -15.64 1.07
CA ASN A 329 -1.64 -15.80 0.54
C ASN A 329 -0.89 -14.46 0.39
N ASP A 330 -1.42 -13.33 0.85
CA ASP A 330 -0.80 -11.99 0.80
C ASP A 330 -0.07 -11.59 2.09
N GLY A 331 -0.26 -12.34 3.18
CA GLY A 331 0.47 -12.13 4.45
C GLY A 331 -0.37 -11.39 5.48
N GLY A 332 -1.65 -11.19 5.19
CA GLY A 332 -2.65 -10.81 6.18
C GLY A 332 -3.89 -10.17 5.56
N ASP A 333 -5.04 -10.54 6.10
CA ASP A 333 -6.38 -10.03 5.75
C ASP A 333 -6.66 -8.63 6.30
N LYS A 334 -5.66 -8.00 6.94
CA LYS A 334 -5.74 -6.67 7.56
C LYS A 334 -6.93 -6.52 8.52
N SER A 335 -7.27 -7.60 9.24
CA SER A 335 -8.40 -7.72 10.19
C SER A 335 -9.81 -7.73 9.57
N VAL A 336 -9.93 -7.88 8.25
CA VAL A 336 -11.24 -7.97 7.57
C VAL A 336 -11.92 -9.31 7.87
N ALA A 337 -11.19 -10.42 7.86
CA ALA A 337 -11.75 -11.77 8.05
C ALA A 337 -11.76 -12.22 9.53
N LYS A 338 -11.72 -11.27 10.48
CA LYS A 338 -11.54 -11.53 11.93
C LYS A 338 -12.60 -12.44 12.58
N ASN A 339 -13.80 -12.50 12.02
CA ASN A 339 -14.95 -13.23 12.59
C ASN A 339 -15.41 -14.45 11.76
N ILE A 340 -14.70 -14.77 10.67
CA ILE A 340 -15.01 -15.93 9.82
C ILE A 340 -13.85 -16.94 9.81
N THR A 341 -14.10 -18.14 9.26
CA THR A 341 -13.05 -19.15 9.08
C THR A 341 -11.99 -18.61 8.12
N LYS A 342 -10.73 -18.62 8.56
CA LYS A 342 -9.56 -18.22 7.77
C LYS A 342 -8.55 -19.37 7.68
N ILE A 343 -8.05 -19.63 6.48
CA ILE A 343 -6.93 -20.55 6.21
C ILE A 343 -5.79 -19.73 5.62
N GLU A 344 -4.63 -19.79 6.25
CA GLU A 344 -3.42 -19.11 5.79
C GLU A 344 -2.48 -20.12 5.13
N ILE A 345 -1.98 -19.78 3.94
CA ILE A 345 -1.02 -20.63 3.24
C ILE A 345 0.32 -20.59 3.97
N ASP A 346 0.86 -21.77 4.29
CA ASP A 346 2.19 -21.88 4.88
C ASP A 346 3.28 -21.57 3.82
N ARG A 347 3.75 -20.32 3.84
CA ARG A 347 4.81 -19.81 2.96
C ARG A 347 6.20 -20.37 3.26
N SER A 348 6.38 -21.02 4.41
CA SER A 348 7.66 -21.64 4.80
C SER A 348 7.91 -22.99 4.11
N ARG A 349 6.88 -23.54 3.46
CA ARG A 349 6.99 -24.78 2.66
C ARG A 349 8.01 -24.63 1.55
N LYS A 350 8.65 -25.75 1.21
CA LYS A 350 9.59 -25.88 0.09
C LYS A 350 9.13 -27.03 -0.79
N ASP A 351 8.32 -26.68 -1.78
CA ASP A 351 7.70 -27.61 -2.73
C ASP A 351 7.56 -26.92 -4.10
N GLU A 352 6.72 -27.46 -4.99
CA GLU A 352 6.53 -26.92 -6.34
C GLU A 352 5.83 -25.55 -6.34
N MET A 353 5.08 -25.22 -5.29
CA MET A 353 4.32 -23.97 -5.18
C MET A 353 5.04 -22.93 -4.31
N CYS A 354 5.86 -23.36 -3.36
CA CYS A 354 6.46 -22.51 -2.34
C CYS A 354 7.98 -22.66 -2.26
N ASN A 355 8.70 -21.54 -2.10
CA ASN A 355 10.17 -21.53 -2.06
C ASN A 355 10.76 -21.35 -0.65
N GLY A 356 9.93 -21.37 0.39
CA GLY A 356 10.29 -21.14 1.79
C GLY A 356 10.23 -19.67 2.23
N SER A 357 9.83 -18.76 1.35
CA SER A 357 9.58 -17.34 1.67
C SER A 357 8.24 -16.84 1.11
N THR A 358 7.81 -17.36 -0.03
CA THR A 358 6.57 -17.01 -0.72
C THR A 358 6.03 -18.24 -1.44
N CYS A 359 4.73 -18.22 -1.76
CA CYS A 359 4.06 -19.23 -2.55
C CYS A 359 3.39 -18.58 -3.76
N TYR A 360 3.36 -19.32 -4.87
CA TYR A 360 2.50 -18.99 -5.99
C TYR A 360 1.02 -19.06 -5.60
N ASP A 361 0.19 -18.17 -6.16
CA ASP A 361 -1.24 -18.08 -5.85
C ASP A 361 -2.05 -19.33 -6.22
N MET A 362 -1.51 -20.23 -7.07
CA MET A 362 -2.09 -21.55 -7.28
C MET A 362 -2.26 -22.36 -5.98
N ALA A 363 -1.45 -22.09 -4.94
CA ALA A 363 -1.59 -22.72 -3.63
C ALA A 363 -2.95 -22.47 -2.97
N LEU A 364 -3.65 -21.38 -3.31
CA LEU A 364 -4.99 -21.08 -2.79
C LEU A 364 -6.04 -22.09 -3.25
N LEU A 365 -5.80 -22.81 -4.36
CA LEU A 365 -6.68 -23.88 -4.85
C LEU A 365 -6.45 -25.23 -4.17
N GLU A 366 -5.42 -25.39 -3.35
CA GLU A 366 -5.19 -26.62 -2.60
C GLU A 366 -6.38 -26.91 -1.67
N ASN A 367 -6.90 -28.15 -1.71
CA ASN A 367 -8.07 -28.60 -0.94
C ASN A 367 -9.39 -27.87 -1.20
N ILE A 368 -9.50 -27.07 -2.28
CA ILE A 368 -10.69 -26.25 -2.54
C ILE A 368 -12.00 -27.06 -2.63
N ASP A 369 -11.96 -28.32 -3.11
CA ASP A 369 -13.13 -29.20 -3.14
C ASP A 369 -13.69 -29.49 -1.75
N LYS A 370 -12.78 -29.80 -0.81
CA LYS A 370 -13.14 -30.07 0.58
C LYS A 370 -13.63 -28.80 1.24
N ASP A 371 -12.91 -27.69 1.03
CA ASP A 371 -13.28 -26.38 1.55
C ASP A 371 -14.69 -25.99 1.11
N ILE A 372 -15.04 -26.23 -0.16
CA ILE A 372 -16.40 -26.00 -0.68
C ILE A 372 -17.41 -26.95 -0.02
N ALA A 373 -17.09 -28.24 0.11
CA ALA A 373 -17.99 -29.25 0.66
C ALA A 373 -18.32 -29.04 2.15
N ASP A 374 -17.39 -28.47 2.92
CA ASP A 374 -17.56 -28.17 4.34
C ASP A 374 -18.50 -26.95 4.59
N LEU A 375 -18.80 -26.16 3.55
CA LEU A 375 -19.74 -25.03 3.60
C LEU A 375 -21.18 -25.48 3.28
N ASN A 376 -22.16 -24.72 3.77
CA ASN A 376 -23.59 -25.03 3.62
C ASN A 376 -24.37 -23.92 2.93
N GLY A 377 -25.45 -24.28 2.21
CA GLY A 377 -26.32 -23.31 1.53
C GLY A 377 -25.56 -22.42 0.54
N ASN A 378 -26.02 -21.18 0.39
CA ASN A 378 -25.32 -20.15 -0.38
C ASN A 378 -24.00 -19.79 0.30
N ARG A 379 -22.94 -19.67 -0.49
CA ARG A 379 -21.58 -19.54 0.03
C ARG A 379 -20.71 -18.59 -0.79
N MET A 380 -19.79 -17.92 -0.11
CA MET A 380 -18.76 -17.07 -0.71
C MET A 380 -17.39 -17.46 -0.17
N ILE A 381 -16.44 -17.75 -1.05
CA ILE A 381 -15.05 -18.00 -0.69
C ILE A 381 -14.23 -16.81 -1.15
N THR A 382 -13.49 -16.18 -0.24
CA THR A 382 -12.56 -15.10 -0.57
C THR A 382 -11.14 -15.64 -0.66
N LEU A 383 -10.48 -15.40 -1.79
CA LEU A 383 -9.10 -15.79 -2.06
C LEU A 383 -8.25 -14.52 -2.19
N HIS A 384 -7.32 -14.32 -1.25
CA HIS A 384 -6.46 -13.14 -1.21
C HIS A 384 -5.09 -13.48 -1.79
N LEU A 385 -4.80 -12.93 -2.97
CA LEU A 385 -3.62 -13.21 -3.76
C LEU A 385 -2.45 -12.36 -3.31
N ILE A 386 -1.22 -12.88 -3.41
CA ILE A 386 -0.02 -12.03 -3.43
C ILE A 386 0.18 -11.34 -4.79
N GLY A 387 -0.46 -11.86 -5.84
CA GLY A 387 -0.66 -11.18 -7.12
C GLY A 387 0.63 -10.63 -7.72
N SER A 388 0.68 -9.30 -7.87
CA SER A 388 1.80 -8.59 -8.49
C SER A 388 2.73 -7.91 -7.49
N HIS A 389 2.71 -8.32 -6.22
CA HIS A 389 3.47 -7.67 -5.15
C HIS A 389 4.97 -7.56 -5.45
N GLY A 390 5.46 -6.32 -5.42
CA GLY A 390 6.86 -5.94 -5.60
C GLY A 390 7.69 -5.97 -4.31
N PRO A 391 8.99 -5.63 -4.36
CA PRO A 391 9.78 -5.44 -5.57
C PRO A 391 10.20 -6.77 -6.22
N THR A 392 9.88 -7.91 -5.60
CA THR A 392 10.30 -9.24 -6.07
C THR A 392 9.36 -9.84 -7.12
N TYR A 393 8.93 -9.07 -8.12
CA TYR A 393 7.95 -9.49 -9.16
C TYR A 393 8.29 -10.87 -9.78
N TYR A 394 9.57 -11.14 -9.99
CA TYR A 394 10.09 -12.41 -10.54
C TYR A 394 9.75 -13.66 -9.70
N GLN A 395 9.34 -13.49 -8.44
CA GLN A 395 8.91 -14.58 -7.57
C GLN A 395 7.39 -14.83 -7.62
N ARG A 396 6.63 -14.02 -8.35
CA ARG A 396 5.17 -14.14 -8.47
C ARG A 396 4.73 -15.14 -9.53
N TYR A 397 5.64 -15.58 -10.39
CA TYR A 397 5.37 -16.54 -11.46
C TYR A 397 6.44 -17.64 -11.52
N PRO A 398 6.09 -18.87 -11.93
CA PRO A 398 7.06 -19.92 -12.20
C PRO A 398 7.82 -19.67 -13.50
N SER A 399 9.01 -20.26 -13.63
CA SER A 399 9.89 -20.05 -14.78
C SER A 399 9.25 -20.43 -16.13
N ASN A 400 8.31 -21.38 -16.14
CA ASN A 400 7.57 -21.77 -17.34
C ASN A 400 6.43 -20.80 -17.72
N LYS A 401 6.18 -19.77 -16.91
CA LYS A 401 5.21 -18.69 -17.16
C LYS A 401 5.90 -17.33 -17.38
N ALA A 402 7.23 -17.31 -17.47
CA ALA A 402 8.03 -16.12 -17.72
C ALA A 402 8.10 -15.82 -19.24
N ILE A 403 6.97 -15.40 -19.83
CA ILE A 403 6.80 -15.23 -21.28
C ILE A 403 7.45 -13.94 -21.80
N PHE A 404 7.29 -12.83 -21.09
CA PHE A 404 7.91 -11.55 -21.44
C PHE A 404 9.35 -11.51 -20.92
N GLN A 405 10.32 -11.32 -21.82
CA GLN A 405 11.75 -11.42 -21.55
C GLN A 405 12.53 -10.29 -22.24
N PRO A 406 13.71 -9.88 -21.70
CA PRO A 406 14.28 -10.32 -20.43
C PRO A 406 13.49 -9.80 -19.21
N ASP A 407 13.44 -10.56 -18.12
CA ASP A 407 12.85 -10.13 -16.85
C ASP A 407 13.90 -9.52 -15.87
N CYS A 408 13.45 -9.16 -14.67
CA CYS A 408 14.21 -8.51 -13.60
C CYS A 408 14.30 -9.43 -12.37
N PRO A 409 15.28 -10.37 -12.33
CA PRO A 409 15.37 -11.39 -11.30
C PRO A 409 16.08 -10.88 -10.02
N ARG A 410 15.66 -9.72 -9.50
CA ARG A 410 16.26 -9.08 -8.31
C ARG A 410 15.26 -8.21 -7.56
N ALA A 411 15.51 -8.01 -6.27
CA ALA A 411 14.70 -7.17 -5.39
C ALA A 411 14.99 -5.67 -5.53
N ASP A 412 16.21 -5.28 -5.87
CA ASP A 412 16.57 -3.89 -6.15
C ASP A 412 16.29 -3.55 -7.61
N ILE A 413 14.99 -3.50 -7.93
CA ILE A 413 14.43 -3.28 -9.26
C ILE A 413 14.92 -1.99 -9.93
N GLU A 414 15.38 -1.00 -9.16
CA GLU A 414 15.97 0.23 -9.68
C GLU A 414 17.26 0.00 -10.50
N ASN A 415 17.86 -1.18 -10.36
CA ASN A 415 19.04 -1.62 -11.09
C ASN A 415 18.71 -2.49 -12.33
N CYS A 416 17.44 -2.62 -12.69
CA CYS A 416 16.97 -3.21 -13.95
C CYS A 416 16.61 -2.12 -14.97
N SER A 417 16.59 -2.47 -16.26
CA SER A 417 15.98 -1.58 -17.24
C SER A 417 14.47 -1.50 -17.02
N GLN A 418 13.85 -0.39 -17.42
CA GLN A 418 12.40 -0.24 -17.32
C GLN A 418 11.66 -1.34 -18.10
N GLU A 419 12.21 -1.78 -19.23
CA GLU A 419 11.67 -2.90 -19.99
C GLU A 419 11.69 -4.20 -19.19
N GLN A 420 12.79 -4.51 -18.48
CA GLN A 420 12.87 -5.71 -17.63
C GLN A 420 11.85 -5.69 -16.49
N ILE A 421 11.63 -4.52 -15.89
CA ILE A 421 10.64 -4.35 -14.82
C ILE A 421 9.24 -4.58 -15.38
N ILE A 422 8.89 -3.93 -16.50
CA ILE A 422 7.59 -4.11 -17.16
C ILE A 422 7.39 -5.56 -17.60
N ASN A 423 8.41 -6.22 -18.16
CA ASN A 423 8.33 -7.63 -18.53
C ASN A 423 8.07 -8.54 -17.33
N SER A 424 8.75 -8.29 -16.21
CA SER A 424 8.51 -9.05 -14.96
C SER A 424 7.10 -8.84 -14.45
N TYR A 425 6.63 -7.59 -14.45
CA TYR A 425 5.30 -7.23 -14.02
C TYR A 425 4.22 -7.84 -14.94
N ASP A 426 4.39 -7.77 -16.26
CA ASP A 426 3.44 -8.38 -17.19
C ASP A 426 3.37 -9.92 -17.02
N ASN A 427 4.48 -10.57 -16.63
CA ASN A 427 4.46 -11.98 -16.28
C ASN A 427 3.67 -12.26 -14.98
N THR A 428 3.62 -11.33 -14.01
CA THR A 428 2.76 -11.48 -12.82
C THR A 428 1.28 -11.37 -13.20
N ILE A 429 0.92 -10.45 -14.10
CA ILE A 429 -0.44 -10.31 -14.63
C ILE A 429 -0.85 -11.57 -15.39
N LEU A 430 0.02 -12.07 -16.27
CA LEU A 430 -0.19 -13.32 -17.01
C LEU A 430 -0.39 -14.51 -16.08
N TYR A 431 0.37 -14.59 -14.98
CA TYR A 431 0.21 -15.66 -14.02
C TYR A 431 -1.08 -15.53 -13.22
N THR A 432 -1.48 -14.32 -12.84
CA THR A 432 -2.76 -14.05 -12.18
C THR A 432 -3.93 -14.42 -13.10
N ASP A 433 -3.85 -14.09 -14.39
CA ASP A 433 -4.82 -14.50 -15.42
C ASP A 433 -4.93 -16.02 -15.52
N TYR A 434 -3.80 -16.74 -15.51
CA TYR A 434 -3.79 -18.20 -15.45
C TYR A 434 -4.44 -18.74 -14.17
N VAL A 435 -4.11 -18.18 -13.00
CA VAL A 435 -4.69 -18.62 -11.72
C VAL A 435 -6.21 -18.42 -11.71
N ILE A 436 -6.70 -17.27 -12.19
CA ILE A 436 -8.14 -16.99 -12.31
C ILE A 436 -8.81 -17.96 -13.29
N SER A 437 -8.18 -18.30 -14.42
CA SER A 437 -8.76 -19.27 -15.35
C SER A 437 -8.92 -20.66 -14.71
N GLN A 438 -7.95 -21.09 -13.89
CA GLN A 438 -8.05 -22.35 -13.14
C GLN A 438 -9.17 -22.30 -12.09
N MET A 439 -9.41 -21.15 -11.44
CA MET A 439 -10.57 -20.95 -10.57
C MET A 439 -11.90 -21.06 -11.34
N ILE A 440 -11.99 -20.45 -12.52
CA ILE A 440 -13.19 -20.52 -13.37
C ILE A 440 -13.42 -21.95 -13.86
N GLU A 441 -12.39 -22.64 -14.35
CA GLU A 441 -12.47 -24.05 -14.74
C GLU A 441 -13.00 -24.91 -13.58
N LYS A 442 -12.55 -24.63 -12.35
CA LYS A 442 -13.06 -25.32 -11.15
C LYS A 442 -14.54 -25.03 -10.91
N LEU A 443 -14.96 -23.78 -11.01
CA LEU A 443 -16.37 -23.40 -10.89
C LEU A 443 -17.23 -24.04 -11.99
N GLN A 444 -16.71 -24.14 -13.21
CA GLN A 444 -17.41 -24.77 -14.33
C GLN A 444 -17.65 -26.27 -14.09
N GLN A 445 -16.69 -26.99 -13.50
CA GLN A 445 -16.85 -28.39 -13.11
C GLN A 445 -17.96 -28.59 -12.05
N LEU A 446 -18.27 -27.54 -11.30
CA LEU A 446 -19.26 -27.54 -10.22
C LEU A 446 -20.62 -26.95 -10.66
N ASN A 447 -20.76 -26.53 -11.92
CA ASN A 447 -21.97 -25.88 -12.44
C ASN A 447 -23.25 -26.72 -12.31
N GLU A 448 -23.18 -28.05 -12.25
CA GLU A 448 -24.38 -28.87 -12.03
C GLU A 448 -24.90 -28.74 -10.60
N GLN A 449 -23.99 -28.59 -9.63
CA GLN A 449 -24.30 -28.55 -8.20
C GLN A 449 -24.53 -27.12 -7.69
N TYR A 450 -23.94 -26.12 -8.35
CA TYR A 450 -23.94 -24.74 -7.88
C TYR A 450 -24.25 -23.73 -8.99
N ASN A 451 -24.88 -22.63 -8.61
CA ASN A 451 -24.89 -21.42 -9.41
C ASN A 451 -23.59 -20.65 -9.15
N THR A 452 -22.65 -20.67 -10.09
CA THR A 452 -21.29 -20.17 -9.84
C THR A 452 -21.01 -18.80 -10.45
N ALA A 453 -20.19 -18.02 -9.75
CA ALA A 453 -19.63 -16.76 -10.23
C ALA A 453 -18.26 -16.49 -9.61
N LEU A 454 -17.46 -15.65 -10.27
CA LEU A 454 -16.19 -15.14 -9.80
C LEU A 454 -16.14 -13.63 -9.97
N VAL A 455 -15.68 -12.92 -8.94
CA VAL A 455 -15.38 -11.49 -9.00
C VAL A 455 -13.93 -11.30 -8.60
N TYR A 456 -13.13 -10.70 -9.47
CA TYR A 456 -11.74 -10.33 -9.22
C TYR A 456 -11.60 -8.82 -9.13
N ILE A 457 -10.93 -8.32 -8.10
CA ILE A 457 -10.54 -6.91 -8.01
C ILE A 457 -9.17 -6.77 -7.35
N SER A 458 -8.30 -5.93 -7.91
CA SER A 458 -7.04 -5.58 -7.24
C SER A 458 -7.27 -4.54 -6.15
N ASP A 459 -6.48 -4.62 -5.10
CA ASP A 459 -6.50 -3.71 -3.97
C ASP A 459 -5.92 -2.31 -4.31
N HIS A 460 -4.85 -2.25 -5.08
CA HIS A 460 -4.30 -1.04 -5.70
C HIS A 460 -3.46 -1.41 -6.92
N GLY A 461 -2.96 -0.39 -7.63
CA GLY A 461 -2.01 -0.54 -8.72
C GLY A 461 -0.55 -0.36 -8.29
N GLU A 462 0.35 -0.13 -9.24
CA GLU A 462 1.80 -0.10 -9.03
C GLU A 462 2.52 0.91 -9.95
N SER A 463 3.53 1.60 -9.42
CA SER A 463 4.48 2.36 -10.24
C SER A 463 5.69 1.51 -10.62
N LEU A 464 6.08 1.54 -11.90
CA LEU A 464 7.12 0.70 -12.50
C LEU A 464 8.30 1.52 -13.03
N GLY A 465 8.56 2.68 -12.41
CA GLY A 465 9.65 3.58 -12.76
C GLY A 465 9.22 4.86 -13.47
N GLU A 466 7.92 5.05 -13.74
CA GLU A 466 7.41 6.28 -14.33
C GLU A 466 7.78 7.48 -13.44
N ASN A 467 8.39 8.50 -14.02
CA ASN A 467 8.92 9.67 -13.30
C ASN A 467 9.87 9.32 -12.13
N GLY A 468 10.54 8.16 -12.20
CA GLY A 468 11.46 7.69 -11.15
C GLY A 468 10.77 7.21 -9.87
N THR A 469 9.48 6.90 -9.96
CA THR A 469 8.68 6.33 -8.87
C THR A 469 8.52 4.83 -9.07
N TYR A 470 8.73 4.07 -8.02
CA TYR A 470 8.51 2.62 -8.00
C TYR A 470 7.55 2.27 -6.87
N LEU A 471 7.02 1.05 -6.91
CA LEU A 471 6.14 0.50 -5.88
C LEU A 471 4.84 1.33 -5.75
N HIS A 472 4.24 1.24 -4.57
CA HIS A 472 2.98 1.85 -4.20
C HIS A 472 3.09 2.56 -2.83
N GLY A 473 1.96 2.95 -2.26
CA GLY A 473 1.89 3.65 -0.98
C GLY A 473 2.15 5.16 -1.08
N ILE A 474 2.09 5.75 -2.29
CA ILE A 474 2.11 7.21 -2.41
C ILE A 474 0.80 7.74 -1.82
N PRO A 475 0.85 8.81 -1.01
CA PRO A 475 -0.36 9.34 -0.41
C PRO A 475 -1.38 9.69 -1.50
N TYR A 476 -2.59 9.13 -1.38
CA TYR A 476 -3.60 9.07 -2.45
C TYR A 476 -3.75 10.36 -3.29
N ARG A 477 -3.81 11.52 -2.64
CA ARG A 477 -3.91 12.85 -3.30
C ARG A 477 -2.79 13.16 -4.31
N PHE A 478 -1.63 12.52 -4.17
CA PHE A 478 -0.45 12.70 -5.02
C PHE A 478 -0.13 11.45 -5.84
N ALA A 479 -0.93 10.39 -5.69
CA ALA A 479 -0.66 9.12 -6.35
C ALA A 479 -0.95 9.21 -7.85
N PRO A 480 -0.08 8.65 -8.71
CA PRO A 480 -0.37 8.54 -10.13
C PRO A 480 -1.52 7.56 -10.36
N GLU A 481 -2.18 7.67 -11.51
CA GLU A 481 -3.24 6.73 -11.92
C GLU A 481 -2.76 5.28 -11.96
N TYR A 482 -1.45 5.05 -12.13
CA TYR A 482 -0.85 3.72 -12.05
C TYR A 482 -1.03 3.05 -10.68
N GLN A 483 -1.15 3.80 -9.59
CA GLN A 483 -1.40 3.24 -8.24
C GLN A 483 -2.88 3.21 -7.87
N THR A 484 -3.72 4.02 -8.51
CA THR A 484 -5.15 4.15 -8.14
C THR A 484 -6.10 3.42 -9.07
N LYS A 485 -5.72 3.16 -10.33
CA LYS A 485 -6.56 2.43 -11.30
C LYS A 485 -6.28 0.94 -11.26
N VAL A 486 -7.32 0.16 -10.99
CA VAL A 486 -7.24 -1.28 -10.74
C VAL A 486 -8.14 -2.08 -11.70
N PRO A 487 -7.79 -3.32 -12.03
CA PRO A 487 -8.68 -4.23 -12.74
C PRO A 487 -9.83 -4.66 -11.81
N LEU A 488 -11.05 -4.65 -12.36
CA LEU A 488 -12.22 -5.34 -11.81
C LEU A 488 -12.81 -6.20 -12.92
N MET A 489 -12.99 -7.48 -12.66
CA MET A 489 -13.46 -8.44 -13.64
C MET A 489 -14.49 -9.39 -13.04
N VAL A 490 -15.48 -9.77 -13.83
CA VAL A 490 -16.59 -10.62 -13.39
C VAL A 490 -16.82 -11.75 -14.39
N TRP A 491 -16.89 -12.97 -13.87
CA TRP A 491 -17.35 -14.15 -14.61
C TRP A 491 -18.58 -14.74 -13.93
N MET A 492 -19.54 -15.22 -14.72
CA MET A 492 -20.78 -15.81 -14.21
C MET A 492 -21.20 -17.00 -15.07
N SER A 493 -21.51 -18.12 -14.45
CA SER A 493 -22.14 -19.25 -15.14
C SER A 493 -23.53 -18.85 -15.70
N PRO A 494 -23.99 -19.47 -16.80
CA PRO A 494 -25.33 -19.21 -17.33
C PRO A 494 -26.44 -19.39 -16.29
N SER A 495 -26.32 -20.40 -15.41
CA SER A 495 -27.28 -20.64 -14.33
C SER A 495 -27.24 -19.57 -13.25
N PHE A 496 -26.07 -18.98 -12.97
CA PHE A 496 -25.98 -17.83 -12.07
C PHE A 496 -26.65 -16.59 -12.66
N GLN A 497 -26.39 -16.27 -13.93
CA GLN A 497 -27.01 -15.14 -14.63
C GLN A 497 -28.54 -15.26 -14.60
N GLN A 498 -29.06 -16.45 -14.90
CA GLN A 498 -30.49 -16.73 -14.84
C GLN A 498 -31.06 -16.60 -13.42
N THR A 499 -30.43 -17.25 -12.44
CA THR A 499 -30.91 -17.26 -11.06
C THR A 499 -30.92 -15.86 -10.43
N LYS A 500 -29.92 -15.04 -10.76
CA LYS A 500 -29.80 -13.67 -10.24
C LYS A 500 -30.50 -12.62 -11.11
N ASN A 501 -31.16 -13.04 -12.20
CA ASN A 501 -31.81 -12.19 -13.21
C ASN A 501 -30.89 -11.11 -13.79
N ILE A 502 -29.62 -11.45 -14.06
CA ILE A 502 -28.63 -10.51 -14.59
C ILE A 502 -28.74 -10.46 -16.11
N ASP A 503 -29.01 -9.28 -16.66
CA ASP A 503 -28.84 -8.98 -18.08
C ASP A 503 -27.34 -8.81 -18.37
N TYR A 504 -26.76 -9.86 -18.96
CA TYR A 504 -25.36 -9.88 -19.36
C TYR A 504 -24.99 -8.76 -20.34
N THR A 505 -25.88 -8.42 -21.28
CA THR A 505 -25.61 -7.39 -22.29
C THR A 505 -25.58 -6.01 -21.64
N CYS A 506 -26.55 -5.75 -20.74
CA CYS A 506 -26.55 -4.54 -19.92
C CYS A 506 -25.26 -4.44 -19.10
N LEU A 507 -24.84 -5.51 -18.40
CA LEU A 507 -23.67 -5.47 -17.53
C LEU A 507 -22.39 -5.24 -18.33
N LYS A 508 -22.25 -5.91 -19.49
CA LYS A 508 -21.12 -5.72 -20.39
C LYS A 508 -21.05 -4.28 -20.95
N GLN A 509 -22.18 -3.68 -21.27
CA GLN A 509 -22.24 -2.28 -21.67
C GLN A 509 -21.90 -1.33 -20.51
N ALA A 510 -22.39 -1.64 -19.30
CA ALA A 510 -22.12 -0.88 -18.10
C ALA A 510 -20.63 -0.92 -17.72
N ALA A 511 -19.95 -2.05 -17.92
CA ALA A 511 -18.53 -2.22 -17.66
C ALA A 511 -17.61 -1.33 -18.54
N SER A 512 -18.11 -0.89 -19.69
CA SER A 512 -17.39 0.04 -20.58
C SER A 512 -17.48 1.52 -20.16
N LYS A 513 -18.26 1.85 -19.12
CA LYS A 513 -18.38 3.23 -18.61
C LYS A 513 -17.12 3.64 -17.86
N THR A 514 -16.73 4.90 -18.01
CA THR A 514 -15.61 5.52 -17.28
C THR A 514 -16.08 6.40 -16.14
N GLY A 515 -15.23 6.61 -15.12
CA GLY A 515 -15.49 7.49 -13.98
C GLY A 515 -16.68 7.07 -13.10
N THR A 516 -17.10 5.81 -13.20
CA THR A 516 -18.32 5.31 -12.54
C THR A 516 -18.02 4.36 -11.37
N TYR A 517 -16.97 3.56 -11.46
CA TYR A 517 -16.73 2.47 -10.53
C TYR A 517 -15.50 2.68 -9.64
N SER A 518 -15.60 2.23 -8.41
CA SER A 518 -14.52 2.23 -7.43
C SER A 518 -14.68 1.04 -6.46
N HIS A 519 -13.76 0.92 -5.52
CA HIS A 519 -13.92 0.03 -4.37
C HIS A 519 -15.17 0.31 -3.53
N ASP A 520 -15.73 1.53 -3.59
CA ASP A 520 -16.97 1.89 -2.88
C ASP A 520 -18.15 1.03 -3.33
N ASN A 521 -18.07 0.46 -4.53
CA ASN A 521 -19.11 -0.43 -5.04
C ASN A 521 -19.08 -1.84 -4.44
N ILE A 522 -17.95 -2.30 -3.90
CA ILE A 522 -17.75 -3.72 -3.58
C ILE A 522 -18.65 -4.18 -2.45
N PHE A 523 -18.73 -3.43 -1.34
CA PHE A 523 -19.59 -3.74 -0.22
C PHE A 523 -21.04 -3.99 -0.66
N HIS A 524 -21.62 -3.05 -1.42
CA HIS A 524 -23.02 -3.13 -1.83
C HIS A 524 -23.23 -4.16 -2.93
N SER A 525 -22.32 -4.27 -3.90
CA SER A 525 -22.43 -5.24 -4.99
C SER A 525 -22.44 -6.67 -4.49
N MET A 526 -21.59 -6.99 -3.50
CA MET A 526 -21.50 -8.33 -2.94
C MET A 526 -22.76 -8.68 -2.11
N LEU A 527 -23.30 -7.74 -1.32
CA LEU A 527 -24.59 -7.94 -0.64
C LEU A 527 -25.73 -8.17 -1.65
N GLY A 528 -25.83 -7.30 -2.66
CA GLY A 528 -26.89 -7.33 -3.65
C GLY A 528 -26.90 -8.62 -4.46
N VAL A 529 -25.75 -9.01 -5.03
CA VAL A 529 -25.65 -10.20 -5.88
C VAL A 529 -25.82 -11.52 -5.10
N MET A 530 -25.56 -11.51 -3.80
CA MET A 530 -25.82 -12.64 -2.89
C MET A 530 -27.24 -12.64 -2.31
N ASP A 531 -28.11 -11.71 -2.75
CA ASP A 531 -29.50 -11.55 -2.32
C ASP A 531 -29.65 -11.33 -0.79
N VAL A 532 -28.71 -10.60 -0.19
CA VAL A 532 -28.76 -10.17 1.20
C VAL A 532 -29.47 -8.83 1.29
N SER A 533 -30.58 -8.79 2.04
CA SER A 533 -31.34 -7.57 2.35
C SER A 533 -30.93 -7.04 3.71
N THR A 534 -30.56 -5.77 3.77
CA THR A 534 -30.26 -5.03 5.00
C THR A 534 -30.42 -3.51 4.77
N GLU A 535 -30.69 -2.74 5.82
CA GLU A 535 -30.67 -1.27 5.81
C GLU A 535 -29.32 -0.67 5.39
N GLU A 536 -28.22 -1.43 5.52
CA GLU A 536 -26.88 -0.96 5.11
C GLU A 536 -26.66 -1.00 3.58
N TYR A 537 -27.55 -1.63 2.81
CA TYR A 537 -27.40 -1.80 1.36
C TYR A 537 -27.90 -0.56 0.58
N GLN A 538 -27.08 -0.08 -0.36
CA GLN A 538 -27.36 1.04 -1.26
C GLN A 538 -27.32 0.55 -2.71
N ALA A 539 -28.47 0.56 -3.38
CA ALA A 539 -28.60 -0.01 -4.73
C ALA A 539 -27.82 0.78 -5.80
N GLU A 540 -27.64 2.08 -5.59
CA GLU A 540 -26.86 2.98 -6.44
C GLU A 540 -25.36 2.66 -6.46
N LEU A 541 -24.87 1.95 -5.44
CA LEU A 541 -23.48 1.51 -5.35
C LEU A 541 -23.30 0.03 -5.73
N ASP A 542 -24.37 -0.72 -5.99
CA ASP A 542 -24.31 -2.08 -6.53
C ASP A 542 -24.13 -2.06 -8.06
N ILE A 543 -23.00 -2.57 -8.56
CA ILE A 543 -22.68 -2.61 -10.01
C ILE A 543 -23.67 -3.48 -10.81
N PHE A 544 -24.33 -4.44 -10.16
CA PHE A 544 -25.27 -5.36 -10.77
C PHE A 544 -26.71 -4.83 -10.79
N SER A 545 -27.06 -3.92 -9.88
CA SER A 545 -28.46 -3.53 -9.63
C SER A 545 -29.18 -2.98 -10.86
N GLN A 546 -28.49 -2.14 -11.66
CA GLN A 546 -29.04 -1.53 -12.87
C GLN A 546 -29.30 -2.55 -14.00
N CYS A 547 -28.68 -3.73 -13.92
CA CYS A 547 -28.77 -4.79 -14.91
C CYS A 547 -29.49 -6.03 -14.35
N ARG A 548 -30.22 -5.88 -13.24
CA ARG A 548 -31.08 -6.93 -12.69
C ARG A 548 -32.53 -6.53 -12.84
N ASP A 549 -33.34 -7.38 -13.49
CA ASP A 549 -34.77 -7.11 -13.66
C ASP A 549 -35.49 -7.11 -12.29
N LYS A 550 -35.84 -5.90 -11.83
CA LYS A 550 -36.68 -5.56 -10.66
C LYS A 550 -36.43 -6.38 -9.37
N PHE A 551 -35.34 -6.05 -8.68
CA PHE A 551 -35.33 -5.99 -7.20
C PHE A 551 -35.30 -4.55 -6.66
N ALA A 552 -35.49 -3.54 -7.52
CA ALA A 552 -35.61 -2.14 -7.15
C ALA A 552 -36.93 -1.76 -6.45
N THR A 553 -37.80 -2.73 -6.10
CA THR A 553 -39.13 -2.42 -5.53
C THR A 553 -39.48 -3.13 -4.22
N GLU A 554 -38.69 -4.09 -3.75
CA GLU A 554 -38.94 -4.75 -2.45
C GLU A 554 -37.89 -4.44 -1.38
N VAL A 555 -36.65 -4.10 -1.76
CA VAL A 555 -35.65 -3.58 -0.80
C VAL A 555 -35.89 -2.08 -0.50
N ALA A 556 -36.39 -1.32 -1.48
CA ALA A 556 -36.76 0.09 -1.30
C ALA A 556 -38.03 0.33 -0.45
N LYS A 557 -38.75 -0.74 -0.08
CA LYS A 557 -40.01 -0.63 0.68
C LYS A 557 -39.83 -0.42 2.19
N TYR A 558 -38.60 -0.46 2.69
CA TYR A 558 -38.29 -0.17 4.11
C TYR A 558 -37.75 1.25 4.35
N ASN A 559 -37.61 2.07 3.29
CA ASN A 559 -37.16 3.47 3.38
C ASN A 559 -38.30 4.50 3.22
N ASN A 560 -39.49 4.22 3.76
CA ASN A 560 -40.55 5.22 3.96
C ASN A 560 -41.11 5.17 5.37
#